data_AF-A0A3B8R256-F1
#
_entry.id   AF-A0A3B8R256-F1
#
_cell.length_a   1.000
_cell.length_b   1.000
_cell.length_c   1.000
_cell.angle_alpha   90.00
_cell.angle_beta   90.00
_cell.angle_gamma   90.00
#
_symmetry.space_group_name_H-M   'P 1'
#
loop_
_entity.id
_entity.type
_entity.pdbx_description
1 polymer ?
#
loop_
_entity_poly.entity_id
_entity_poly.type
_entity_poly.pdbx_seq_one_letter_code
_entity_poly.pdbx_strand_id
1 'polypeptide(L)'
;VQVGDQVLTSTGWQQYSVQKPANLELIPAGHDPLHYLGPMGVNGLTAYFGLLSVGEARSEQTVMVSAAAGSVGHLVGQMAKIQGCTVVGVAGSDQKNDTLVSKLGFDAAVNYKNGDYRAALKEATPDGVDVYFDNTGGFILGSALFRMNVGGRIACCGVVSQYDTSSPEPGPKGIPGLLVNKRITMRGFLVFDFADQYAEARSEIHGWLQSGALISLTDQVSGLAAAPDAFVDLLAGGNIGTRVVVLD
;
A
#
# COMPACT_ATOMS: atom_id res chain seq x y z
N VAL A 1 27.54 -5.07 -13.82
CA VAL A 1 26.54 -4.84 -14.87
C VAL A 1 27.18 -5.10 -16.21
N GLN A 2 26.64 -6.07 -16.95
CA GLN A 2 27.04 -6.48 -18.29
C GLN A 2 25.85 -6.31 -19.25
N VAL A 3 26.10 -6.37 -20.56
CA VAL A 3 25.01 -6.36 -21.55
C VAL A 3 24.12 -7.57 -21.34
N GLY A 4 22.80 -7.34 -21.25
CA GLY A 4 21.80 -8.37 -20.98
C GLY A 4 21.35 -8.46 -19.52
N ASP A 5 22.06 -7.81 -18.58
CA ASP A 5 21.62 -7.72 -17.19
C ASP A 5 20.31 -6.94 -17.05
N GLN A 6 19.41 -7.44 -16.22
CA GLN A 6 18.22 -6.71 -15.79
C GLN A 6 18.55 -5.87 -14.57
N VAL A 7 18.12 -4.60 -14.56
CA VAL A 7 18.46 -3.65 -13.51
C VAL A 7 17.26 -2.81 -13.09
N LEU A 8 17.24 -2.42 -11.81
CA LEU A 8 16.35 -1.39 -11.28
C LEU A 8 17.10 -0.06 -11.20
N THR A 9 16.52 1.01 -11.73
CA THR A 9 17.06 2.37 -11.66
C THR A 9 15.99 3.41 -11.96
N SER A 10 16.16 4.64 -11.47
CA SER A 10 15.32 5.77 -11.84
C SER A 10 15.76 6.37 -13.18
N THR A 11 14.97 6.16 -14.23
CA THR A 11 15.26 6.64 -15.59
C THR A 11 14.41 7.84 -16.00
N GLY A 12 13.24 8.06 -15.39
CA GLY A 12 12.22 8.92 -15.97
C GLY A 12 11.48 8.26 -17.15
N TRP A 13 10.54 8.97 -17.76
CA TRP A 13 9.68 8.44 -18.83
C TRP A 13 10.37 8.54 -20.20
N GLN A 14 11.16 7.52 -20.54
CA GLN A 14 11.92 7.44 -21.80
C GLN A 14 12.27 5.99 -22.13
N GLN A 15 12.54 5.71 -23.41
CA GLN A 15 12.94 4.36 -23.86
C GLN A 15 14.38 3.99 -23.48
N TYR A 16 15.29 4.96 -23.50
CA TYR A 16 16.70 4.76 -23.20
C TYR A 16 17.18 5.83 -22.22
N SER A 17 18.08 5.45 -21.30
CA SER A 17 18.66 6.36 -20.32
C SER A 17 20.15 6.05 -20.15
N VAL A 18 20.99 7.07 -20.20
CA VAL A 18 22.42 6.93 -19.88
C VAL A 18 22.60 7.02 -18.37
N GLN A 19 23.11 5.95 -17.76
CA GLN A 19 23.27 5.85 -16.31
C GLN A 19 24.72 5.55 -15.93
N LYS A 20 25.13 6.06 -14.77
CA LYS A 20 26.39 5.63 -14.14
C LYS A 20 26.18 4.25 -13.52
N PRO A 21 27.16 3.33 -13.55
CA PRO A 21 27.03 2.02 -12.93
C PRO A 21 26.63 2.05 -11.45
N ALA A 22 27.04 3.09 -10.70
CA ALA A 22 26.70 3.26 -9.29
C ALA A 22 25.20 3.54 -9.03
N ASN A 23 24.42 3.90 -10.05
CA ASN A 23 22.98 4.12 -9.95
C ASN A 23 22.16 2.84 -10.21
N LEU A 24 22.82 1.76 -10.65
CA LEU A 24 22.15 0.55 -11.11
C LEU A 24 22.10 -0.47 -9.99
N GLU A 25 20.90 -0.94 -9.68
CA GLU A 25 20.71 -2.11 -8.84
C GLU A 25 20.51 -3.34 -9.73
N LEU A 26 21.37 -4.36 -9.59
CA LEU A 26 21.25 -5.59 -10.38
C LEU A 26 20.08 -6.44 -9.87
N ILE A 27 19.19 -6.84 -10.78
CA ILE A 27 18.15 -7.83 -10.50
C ILE A 27 18.78 -9.22 -10.64
N PRO A 28 18.76 -10.06 -9.59
CA PRO A 28 19.35 -11.39 -9.65
C PRO A 28 18.69 -12.26 -10.74
N ALA A 29 19.50 -13.09 -11.39
CA ALA A 29 19.03 -13.98 -12.44
C ALA A 29 17.89 -14.89 -11.94
N GLY A 30 16.83 -15.02 -12.75
CA GLY A 30 15.65 -15.82 -12.43
C GLY A 30 14.61 -15.12 -11.57
N HIS A 31 14.89 -13.91 -11.05
CA HIS A 31 13.84 -13.09 -10.45
C HIS A 31 13.00 -12.43 -11.54
N ASP A 32 11.70 -12.26 -11.28
CA ASP A 32 10.82 -11.45 -12.12
C ASP A 32 11.11 -9.94 -11.90
N PRO A 33 11.51 -9.18 -12.93
CA PRO A 33 11.73 -7.73 -12.83
C PRO A 33 10.49 -6.95 -12.38
N LEU A 34 9.28 -7.42 -12.69
CA LEU A 34 8.05 -6.74 -12.29
C LEU A 34 7.91 -6.71 -10.76
N HIS A 35 8.45 -7.70 -10.05
CA HIS A 35 8.46 -7.69 -8.59
C HIS A 35 9.26 -6.51 -8.04
N TYR A 36 10.33 -6.08 -8.71
CA TYR A 36 11.14 -4.93 -8.29
C TYR A 36 10.47 -3.58 -8.54
N LEU A 37 9.39 -3.54 -9.33
CA LEU A 37 8.51 -2.37 -9.48
C LEU A 37 7.33 -2.38 -8.49
N GLY A 38 7.14 -3.47 -7.75
CA GLY A 38 6.05 -3.66 -6.79
C GLY A 38 6.54 -4.23 -5.46
N PRO A 39 6.30 -5.52 -5.18
CA PRO A 39 6.53 -6.13 -3.87
C PRO A 39 8.00 -6.12 -3.40
N MET A 40 8.98 -6.30 -4.28
CA MET A 40 10.40 -6.21 -3.93
C MET A 40 10.99 -4.79 -4.10
N GLY A 41 10.18 -3.87 -4.62
CA GLY A 41 10.52 -2.46 -4.79
C GLY A 41 10.09 -1.59 -3.62
N VAL A 42 10.10 -0.27 -3.85
CA VAL A 42 9.68 0.76 -2.89
C VAL A 42 8.29 0.47 -2.33
N ASN A 43 7.36 -0.04 -3.14
CA ASN A 43 5.97 -0.26 -2.75
C ASN A 43 5.83 -1.35 -1.68
N GLY A 44 6.44 -2.52 -1.89
CA GLY A 44 6.39 -3.59 -0.91
C GLY A 44 7.29 -3.36 0.30
N LEU A 45 8.42 -2.68 0.15
CA LEU A 45 9.23 -2.24 1.29
C LEU A 45 8.47 -1.24 2.17
N THR A 46 7.72 -0.32 1.57
CA THR A 46 6.84 0.61 2.28
C THR A 46 5.74 -0.14 3.04
N ALA A 47 5.13 -1.15 2.41
CA ALA A 47 4.15 -2.01 3.07
C ALA A 47 4.77 -2.77 4.26
N TYR A 48 5.94 -3.37 4.07
CA TYR A 48 6.65 -4.18 5.06
C TYR A 48 7.00 -3.36 6.31
N PHE A 49 7.78 -2.27 6.15
CA PHE A 49 8.22 -1.47 7.30
C PHE A 49 7.07 -0.66 7.91
N GLY A 50 6.15 -0.14 7.09
CA GLY A 50 4.98 0.58 7.59
C GLY A 50 4.08 -0.31 8.44
N LEU A 51 3.91 -1.58 8.07
CA LEU A 51 3.10 -2.54 8.84
C LEU A 51 3.84 -3.07 10.07
N LEU A 52 5.06 -3.58 9.88
CA LEU A 52 5.77 -4.36 10.90
C LEU A 52 6.57 -3.49 11.86
N SER A 53 7.16 -2.38 11.39
CA SER A 53 8.00 -1.51 12.21
C SER A 53 7.25 -0.29 12.74
N VAL A 54 6.32 0.28 11.96
CA VAL A 54 5.56 1.47 12.38
C VAL A 54 4.21 1.10 12.98
N GLY A 55 3.48 0.20 12.33
CA GLY A 55 2.22 -0.34 12.81
C GLY A 55 2.40 -1.39 13.91
N GLU A 56 3.57 -2.05 13.96
CA GLU A 56 3.86 -3.16 14.87
C GLU A 56 2.73 -4.20 14.91
N ALA A 57 2.19 -4.56 13.74
CA ALA A 57 1.08 -5.49 13.64
C ALA A 57 1.47 -6.87 14.20
N ARG A 58 0.55 -7.49 14.94
CA ARG A 58 0.73 -8.80 15.59
C ARG A 58 -0.50 -9.66 15.38
N SER A 59 -0.33 -10.97 15.55
CA SER A 59 -1.44 -11.93 15.51
C SER A 59 -2.61 -11.51 16.39
N GLU A 60 -3.82 -11.88 15.96
CA GLU A 60 -5.09 -11.61 16.65
C GLU A 60 -5.47 -10.12 16.74
N GLN A 61 -4.76 -9.24 16.03
CA GLN A 61 -5.11 -7.83 15.92
C GLN A 61 -5.92 -7.55 14.64
N THR A 62 -6.71 -6.47 14.68
CA THR A 62 -7.39 -5.94 13.49
C THR A 62 -6.55 -4.86 12.81
N VAL A 63 -6.23 -5.10 11.53
CA VAL A 63 -5.52 -4.17 10.64
C VAL A 63 -6.51 -3.59 9.62
N MET A 64 -6.68 -2.27 9.64
CA MET A 64 -7.40 -1.54 8.61
C MET A 64 -6.42 -0.96 7.60
N VAL A 65 -6.73 -1.01 6.31
CA VAL A 65 -5.87 -0.48 5.23
C VAL A 65 -6.70 0.42 4.31
N SER A 66 -6.30 1.68 4.13
CA SER A 66 -6.91 2.55 3.11
C SER A 66 -6.20 2.44 1.76
N ALA A 67 -6.91 2.78 0.67
CA ALA A 67 -6.48 2.49 -0.69
C ALA A 67 -6.02 1.02 -0.85
N ALA A 68 -6.77 0.10 -0.24
CA ALA A 68 -6.34 -1.29 -0.03
C ALA A 68 -6.09 -2.05 -1.35
N ALA A 69 -6.78 -1.70 -2.44
CA ALA A 69 -6.55 -2.30 -3.75
C ALA A 69 -5.41 -1.66 -4.56
N GLY A 70 -4.73 -0.65 -4.01
CA GLY A 70 -3.60 0.04 -4.66
C GLY A 70 -2.27 -0.68 -4.46
N SER A 71 -1.20 -0.13 -5.03
CA SER A 71 0.14 -0.76 -5.08
C SER A 71 0.71 -1.13 -3.70
N VAL A 72 0.61 -0.24 -2.70
CA VAL A 72 1.07 -0.54 -1.33
C VAL A 72 0.00 -1.33 -0.55
N GLY A 73 -1.26 -0.87 -0.61
CA GLY A 73 -2.34 -1.40 0.24
C GLY A 73 -2.59 -2.89 0.08
N HIS A 74 -2.49 -3.42 -1.15
CA HIS A 74 -2.79 -4.84 -1.39
C HIS A 74 -1.70 -5.74 -0.81
N LEU A 75 -0.48 -5.23 -0.69
CA LEU A 75 0.64 -5.91 -0.05
C LEU A 75 0.52 -5.84 1.47
N VAL A 76 0.18 -4.67 2.01
CA VAL A 76 -0.02 -4.48 3.47
C VAL A 76 -1.02 -5.48 4.03
N GLY A 77 -2.18 -5.62 3.38
CA GLY A 77 -3.20 -6.53 3.91
C GLY A 77 -2.78 -8.00 3.86
N GLN A 78 -2.13 -8.44 2.79
CA GLN A 78 -1.61 -9.81 2.70
C GLN A 78 -0.49 -10.06 3.74
N MET A 79 0.42 -9.10 3.92
CA MET A 79 1.45 -9.18 4.97
C MET A 79 0.81 -9.24 6.36
N ALA A 80 -0.26 -8.48 6.61
CA ALA A 80 -1.01 -8.57 7.86
C ALA A 80 -1.70 -9.93 8.04
N LYS A 81 -2.26 -10.54 6.97
CA LYS A 81 -2.78 -11.92 7.01
C LYS A 81 -1.67 -12.92 7.36
N ILE A 82 -0.48 -12.77 6.79
CA ILE A 82 0.69 -13.60 7.10
C ILE A 82 1.07 -13.47 8.59
N GLN A 83 0.91 -12.29 9.19
CA GLN A 83 1.12 -12.07 10.64
C GLN A 83 -0.03 -12.58 11.54
N GLY A 84 -1.07 -13.21 10.98
CA GLY A 84 -2.20 -13.72 11.75
C GLY A 84 -3.21 -12.65 12.15
N CYS A 85 -3.28 -11.52 11.43
CA CYS A 85 -4.25 -10.46 11.69
C CYS A 85 -5.60 -10.72 11.01
N THR A 86 -6.64 -10.07 11.56
CA THR A 86 -7.88 -9.77 10.84
C THR A 86 -7.66 -8.51 10.01
N VAL A 87 -8.02 -8.52 8.73
CA VAL A 87 -7.67 -7.46 7.77
C VAL A 87 -8.92 -6.92 7.10
N VAL A 88 -9.10 -5.60 7.22
CA VAL A 88 -10.22 -4.84 6.62
C VAL A 88 -9.68 -3.83 5.62
N GLY A 89 -10.07 -3.99 4.37
CA GLY A 89 -9.69 -3.09 3.28
C GLY A 89 -10.70 -1.97 3.06
N VAL A 90 -10.24 -0.78 2.71
CA VAL A 90 -11.08 0.29 2.19
C VAL A 90 -10.64 0.64 0.77
N ALA A 91 -11.56 0.51 -0.19
CA ALA A 91 -11.33 0.80 -1.60
C ALA A 91 -12.52 1.56 -2.22
N GLY A 92 -12.38 1.98 -3.48
CA GLY A 92 -13.31 2.90 -4.13
C GLY A 92 -14.27 2.28 -5.14
N SER A 93 -14.39 0.95 -5.18
CA SER A 93 -15.35 0.23 -6.02
C SER A 93 -15.59 -1.18 -5.50
N ASP A 94 -16.74 -1.77 -5.84
CA ASP A 94 -17.09 -3.12 -5.41
C ASP A 94 -16.19 -4.17 -6.08
N GLN A 95 -15.80 -3.97 -7.35
CA GLN A 95 -14.80 -4.81 -8.03
C GLN A 95 -13.46 -4.87 -7.27
N LYS A 96 -13.03 -3.76 -6.68
CA LYS A 96 -11.82 -3.71 -5.85
C LYS A 96 -12.01 -4.49 -4.56
N ASN A 97 -13.16 -4.34 -3.90
CA ASN A 97 -13.48 -5.09 -2.69
C ASN A 97 -13.53 -6.59 -2.95
N ASP A 98 -14.18 -7.01 -4.03
CA ASP A 98 -14.26 -8.41 -4.44
C ASP A 98 -12.86 -8.98 -4.69
N THR A 99 -11.98 -8.22 -5.34
CA THR A 99 -10.59 -8.63 -5.55
C THR A 99 -9.84 -8.81 -4.22
N LEU A 100 -9.99 -7.87 -3.29
CA LEU A 100 -9.32 -7.93 -1.98
C LEU A 100 -9.74 -9.17 -1.18
N VAL A 101 -11.04 -9.47 -1.15
CA VAL A 101 -11.58 -10.60 -0.37
C VAL A 101 -11.32 -11.92 -1.10
N SER A 102 -11.79 -12.06 -2.34
CA SER A 102 -11.77 -13.35 -3.04
C SER A 102 -10.37 -13.80 -3.49
N LYS A 103 -9.48 -12.85 -3.83
CA LYS A 103 -8.15 -13.17 -4.38
C LYS A 103 -7.03 -12.99 -3.37
N LEU A 104 -7.13 -12.01 -2.48
CA LEU A 104 -6.04 -11.64 -1.57
C LEU A 104 -6.29 -12.03 -0.11
N GLY A 105 -7.46 -12.61 0.20
CA GLY A 105 -7.74 -13.17 1.52
C GLY A 105 -7.99 -12.12 2.62
N PHE A 106 -8.39 -10.90 2.25
CA PHE A 106 -8.90 -9.93 3.23
C PHE A 106 -10.18 -10.48 3.87
N ASP A 107 -10.36 -10.26 5.16
CA ASP A 107 -11.55 -10.74 5.90
C ASP A 107 -12.79 -9.92 5.54
N ALA A 108 -12.61 -8.63 5.26
CA ALA A 108 -13.65 -7.75 4.73
C ALA A 108 -13.06 -6.62 3.88
N ALA A 109 -13.88 -6.05 2.99
CA ALA A 109 -13.54 -4.84 2.26
C ALA A 109 -14.77 -3.93 2.13
N VAL A 110 -14.58 -2.63 2.27
CA VAL A 110 -15.65 -1.63 2.28
C VAL A 110 -15.41 -0.57 1.21
N ASN A 111 -16.46 -0.26 0.45
CA ASN A 111 -16.43 0.77 -0.58
C ASN A 111 -16.71 2.15 0.06
N TYR A 112 -15.72 3.03 0.09
CA TYR A 112 -15.89 4.35 0.73
C TYR A 112 -16.79 5.31 -0.04
N LYS A 113 -17.10 5.01 -1.32
CA LYS A 113 -18.00 5.82 -2.14
C LYS A 113 -19.48 5.52 -1.89
N ASN A 114 -19.79 4.45 -1.15
CA ASN A 114 -21.16 4.10 -0.81
C ASN A 114 -21.69 5.01 0.31
N GLY A 115 -22.98 5.40 0.21
CA GLY A 115 -23.59 6.37 1.12
C GLY A 115 -23.65 5.93 2.60
N ASP A 116 -23.53 4.64 2.87
CA ASP A 116 -23.56 4.00 4.19
C ASP A 116 -22.17 3.56 4.69
N TYR A 117 -21.08 4.03 4.06
CA TYR A 117 -19.69 3.62 4.36
C TYR A 117 -19.36 3.51 5.86
N ARG A 118 -19.78 4.46 6.70
CA ARG A 118 -19.48 4.44 8.14
C ARG A 118 -20.14 3.27 8.87
N ALA A 119 -21.35 2.89 8.45
CA ALA A 119 -22.06 1.73 8.99
C ALA A 119 -21.37 0.45 8.54
N ALA A 120 -21.08 0.32 7.24
CA ALA A 120 -20.36 -0.82 6.69
C ALA A 120 -18.95 -0.98 7.30
N LEU A 121 -18.23 0.12 7.54
CA LEU A 121 -16.94 0.09 8.23
C LEU A 121 -17.07 -0.42 9.67
N LYS A 122 -18.12 0.01 10.39
CA LYS A 122 -18.39 -0.46 11.76
C LYS A 122 -18.70 -1.95 11.78
N GLU A 123 -19.48 -2.44 10.82
CA GLU A 123 -19.81 -3.86 10.67
C GLU A 123 -18.57 -4.70 10.33
N ALA A 124 -17.71 -4.20 9.43
CA ALA A 124 -16.46 -4.86 9.06
C ALA A 124 -15.41 -4.82 10.19
N THR A 125 -15.54 -3.94 11.18
CA THR A 125 -14.60 -3.79 12.30
C THR A 125 -15.31 -3.98 13.66
N PRO A 126 -15.97 -5.11 13.92
CA PRO A 126 -16.82 -5.27 15.10
C PRO A 126 -16.03 -5.04 16.40
N ASP A 127 -14.78 -5.51 16.44
CA ASP A 127 -13.85 -5.43 17.58
C ASP A 127 -12.92 -4.21 17.52
N GLY A 128 -13.21 -3.25 16.64
CA GLY A 128 -12.39 -2.05 16.44
C GLY A 128 -11.12 -2.32 15.62
N VAL A 129 -10.16 -1.39 15.68
CA VAL A 129 -8.94 -1.39 14.84
C VAL A 129 -7.70 -1.15 15.70
N ASP A 130 -6.74 -2.08 15.66
CA ASP A 130 -5.48 -1.97 16.43
C ASP A 130 -4.36 -1.33 15.62
N VAL A 131 -4.37 -1.53 14.30
CA VAL A 131 -3.44 -0.91 13.36
C VAL A 131 -4.20 -0.34 12.18
N TYR A 132 -4.00 0.93 11.87
CA TYR A 132 -4.48 1.55 10.65
C TYR A 132 -3.29 1.94 9.77
N PHE A 133 -3.20 1.34 8.59
CA PHE A 133 -2.25 1.75 7.57
C PHE A 133 -2.89 2.79 6.66
N ASP A 134 -2.47 4.04 6.81
CA ASP A 134 -3.08 5.19 6.15
C ASP A 134 -2.30 5.61 4.90
N ASN A 135 -2.91 5.34 3.74
CA ASN A 135 -2.45 5.80 2.42
C ASN A 135 -3.20 7.06 1.92
N THR A 136 -4.26 7.48 2.63
CA THR A 136 -5.28 8.38 2.08
C THR A 136 -5.41 9.68 2.83
N GLY A 137 -5.33 9.68 4.16
CA GLY A 137 -5.76 10.79 5.00
C GLY A 137 -7.27 11.06 4.89
N GLY A 138 -7.65 12.33 5.06
CA GLY A 138 -8.99 12.83 4.75
C GLY A 138 -10.12 12.17 5.55
N PHE A 139 -11.28 12.01 4.92
CA PHE A 139 -12.48 11.46 5.55
C PHE A 139 -12.31 10.00 6.02
N ILE A 140 -11.49 9.21 5.32
CA ILE A 140 -11.23 7.80 5.68
C ILE A 140 -10.43 7.76 7.00
N LEU A 141 -9.37 8.57 7.15
CA LEU A 141 -8.65 8.72 8.42
C LEU A 141 -9.60 9.15 9.54
N GLY A 142 -10.48 10.12 9.26
CA GLY A 142 -11.49 10.55 10.22
C GLY A 142 -12.37 9.41 10.70
N SER A 143 -12.81 8.54 9.80
CA SER A 143 -13.63 7.38 10.14
C SER A 143 -12.84 6.31 10.90
N ALA A 144 -11.58 6.06 10.50
CA ALA A 144 -10.69 5.12 11.17
C ALA A 144 -10.42 5.51 12.63
N LEU A 145 -10.14 6.79 12.92
CA LEU A 145 -9.90 7.29 14.28
C LEU A 145 -11.03 6.94 15.26
N PHE A 146 -12.29 6.97 14.81
CA PHE A 146 -13.44 6.58 15.64
C PHE A 146 -13.50 5.07 15.88
N ARG A 147 -12.94 4.25 14.97
CA ARG A 147 -12.87 2.78 15.10
C ARG A 147 -11.63 2.27 15.82
N MET A 148 -10.58 3.07 15.96
CA MET A 148 -9.34 2.65 16.64
C MET A 148 -9.60 2.12 18.06
N ASN A 149 -8.84 1.11 18.46
CA ASN A 149 -8.79 0.59 19.81
C ASN A 149 -7.87 1.44 20.70
N VAL A 150 -7.99 1.22 22.00
CA VAL A 150 -7.07 1.79 22.98
C VAL A 150 -5.66 1.26 22.72
N GLY A 151 -4.66 2.14 22.62
CA GLY A 151 -3.28 1.79 22.29
C GLY A 151 -3.04 1.51 20.81
N GLY A 152 -4.04 1.77 19.95
CA GLY A 152 -3.92 1.54 18.51
C GLY A 152 -2.81 2.37 17.85
N ARG A 153 -2.34 1.92 16.69
CA ARG A 153 -1.26 2.56 15.93
C ARG A 153 -1.72 2.94 14.52
N ILE A 154 -1.31 4.12 14.07
CA ILE A 154 -1.58 4.61 12.72
C ILE A 154 -0.24 4.83 12.03
N ALA A 155 0.03 4.04 11.00
CA ALA A 155 1.17 4.21 10.12
C ALA A 155 0.77 5.12 8.95
N CYS A 156 1.22 6.38 8.99
CA CYS A 156 0.92 7.37 7.96
C CYS A 156 1.91 7.23 6.81
N CYS A 157 1.50 6.52 5.76
CA CYS A 157 2.27 6.26 4.56
C CYS A 157 2.11 7.37 3.51
N GLY A 158 0.90 7.92 3.36
CA GLY A 158 0.60 8.90 2.33
C GLY A 158 -0.75 9.57 2.53
N VAL A 159 -1.03 10.58 1.70
CA VAL A 159 -2.26 11.38 1.78
C VAL A 159 -2.88 11.56 0.39
N VAL A 160 -3.12 10.46 -0.33
CA VAL A 160 -3.55 10.55 -1.76
C VAL A 160 -4.84 11.35 -1.96
N SER A 161 -5.71 11.47 -0.96
CA SER A 161 -6.92 12.32 -1.03
C SER A 161 -6.63 13.83 -1.05
N GLN A 162 -5.40 14.25 -0.74
CA GLN A 162 -5.00 15.65 -0.59
C GLN A 162 -3.98 16.11 -1.64
N TYR A 163 -3.62 15.26 -2.60
CA TYR A 163 -2.69 15.65 -3.67
C TYR A 163 -3.29 16.64 -4.67
N ASP A 164 -4.61 16.59 -4.88
CA ASP A 164 -5.30 17.67 -5.56
C ASP A 164 -5.44 18.88 -4.62
N THR A 165 -4.58 19.87 -4.86
CA THR A 165 -4.50 21.09 -4.04
C THR A 165 -5.48 22.17 -4.47
N SER A 166 -6.26 21.95 -5.55
CA SER A 166 -7.25 22.92 -6.02
C SER A 166 -8.46 23.02 -5.08
N SER A 167 -8.85 21.91 -4.46
CA SER A 167 -9.95 21.82 -3.50
C SER A 167 -9.69 20.67 -2.49
N PRO A 168 -8.71 20.83 -1.57
CA PRO A 168 -8.34 19.75 -0.67
C PRO A 168 -9.52 19.36 0.23
N GLU A 169 -9.80 18.06 0.35
CA GLU A 169 -10.77 17.59 1.33
C GLU A 169 -10.32 18.01 2.74
N PRO A 170 -11.24 18.52 3.58
CA PRO A 170 -10.89 18.93 4.93
C PRO A 170 -10.43 17.72 5.74
N GLY A 171 -9.28 17.87 6.42
CA GLY A 171 -8.79 16.87 7.36
C GLY A 171 -9.74 16.68 8.55
N PRO A 172 -9.67 15.53 9.25
CA PRO A 172 -10.51 15.29 10.40
C PRO A 172 -10.20 16.28 11.54
N LYS A 173 -11.25 16.80 12.16
CA LYS A 173 -11.13 17.74 13.28
C LYS A 173 -10.93 16.99 14.59
N GLY A 174 -10.24 17.62 15.54
CA GLY A 174 -10.13 17.11 16.92
C GLY A 174 -9.19 15.90 17.08
N ILE A 175 -8.25 15.68 16.15
CA ILE A 175 -7.27 14.59 16.21
C ILE A 175 -6.59 14.51 17.59
N PRO A 176 -6.06 15.60 18.20
CA PRO A 176 -5.40 15.49 19.51
C PRO A 176 -6.28 14.85 20.59
N GLY A 177 -7.57 15.19 20.65
CA GLY A 177 -8.50 14.59 21.62
C GLY A 177 -8.76 13.11 21.36
N LEU A 178 -8.90 12.71 20.09
CA LEU A 178 -9.09 11.32 19.70
C LEU A 178 -7.85 10.47 20.03
N LEU A 179 -6.65 11.01 19.78
CA LEU A 179 -5.39 10.36 20.14
C LEU A 179 -5.24 10.23 21.65
N VAL A 180 -5.52 11.30 22.42
CA VAL A 180 -5.40 11.29 23.90
C VAL A 180 -6.36 10.27 24.53
N ASN A 181 -7.63 10.27 24.14
CA ASN A 181 -8.63 9.40 24.76
C ASN A 181 -8.31 7.91 24.59
N LYS A 182 -7.75 7.54 23.44
CA LYS A 182 -7.41 6.15 23.11
C LYS A 182 -5.92 5.85 23.22
N ARG A 183 -5.07 6.82 23.57
CA ARG A 183 -3.60 6.67 23.63
C ARG A 183 -3.05 6.10 22.32
N ILE A 184 -3.53 6.63 21.20
CA ILE A 184 -3.15 6.19 19.86
C ILE A 184 -1.80 6.83 19.48
N THR A 185 -0.92 6.03 18.89
CA THR A 185 0.28 6.54 18.21
C THR A 185 -0.06 6.77 16.75
N MET A 186 0.12 8.00 16.25
CA MET A 186 0.00 8.34 14.83
C MET A 186 1.35 8.81 14.33
N ARG A 187 1.97 8.05 13.42
CA ARG A 187 3.37 8.23 13.03
C ARG A 187 3.54 8.17 11.51
N GLY A 188 4.11 9.23 10.95
CA GLY A 188 4.64 9.21 9.59
C GLY A 188 5.97 8.47 9.50
N PHE A 189 6.28 7.95 8.32
CA PHE A 189 7.54 7.30 8.02
C PHE A 189 7.93 7.49 6.55
N LEU A 190 9.23 7.43 6.27
CA LEU A 190 9.74 7.31 4.90
C LEU A 190 10.48 5.98 4.79
N VAL A 191 10.17 5.23 3.73
CA VAL A 191 10.79 3.91 3.51
C VAL A 191 12.32 4.00 3.43
N PHE A 192 12.86 5.12 2.95
CA PHE A 192 14.29 5.38 2.84
C PHE A 192 15.03 5.39 4.19
N ASP A 193 14.32 5.60 5.30
CA ASP A 193 14.90 5.52 6.64
C ASP A 193 15.29 4.07 7.03
N PHE A 194 14.82 3.07 6.27
CA PHE A 194 15.06 1.64 6.48
C PHE A 194 16.00 1.02 5.43
N ALA A 195 16.74 1.85 4.69
CA ALA A 195 17.56 1.39 3.56
C ALA A 195 18.59 0.30 3.92
N ASP A 196 19.10 0.31 5.16
CA ASP A 196 20.03 -0.69 5.68
C ASP A 196 19.40 -2.08 5.86
N GLN A 197 18.08 -2.15 5.98
CA GLN A 197 17.30 -3.38 6.20
C GLN A 197 16.63 -3.90 4.92
N TYR A 198 16.79 -3.22 3.78
CA TYR A 198 16.11 -3.61 2.53
C TYR A 198 16.45 -5.02 2.05
N ALA A 199 17.69 -5.47 2.24
CA ALA A 199 18.11 -6.80 1.79
C ALA A 199 17.37 -7.92 2.55
N GLU A 200 17.22 -7.76 3.87
CA GLU A 200 16.48 -8.71 4.72
C GLU A 200 14.99 -8.71 4.37
N ALA A 201 14.37 -7.52 4.32
CA ALA A 201 12.95 -7.39 3.97
C ALA A 201 12.65 -7.98 2.57
N ARG A 202 13.51 -7.74 1.57
CA ARG A 202 13.35 -8.34 0.23
C ARG A 202 13.48 -9.86 0.26
N SER A 203 14.34 -10.41 1.10
CA SER A 203 14.49 -11.86 1.23
C SER A 203 13.20 -12.51 1.75
N GLU A 204 12.60 -11.93 2.80
CA GLU A 204 11.31 -12.39 3.33
C GLU A 204 10.18 -12.26 2.32
N ILE A 205 10.05 -11.08 1.70
CA ILE A 205 9.02 -10.83 0.68
C ILE A 205 9.18 -11.79 -0.49
N HIS A 206 10.41 -12.05 -0.94
CA HIS A 206 10.69 -13.03 -1.97
C HIS A 206 10.23 -14.44 -1.56
N GLY A 207 10.48 -14.85 -0.31
CA GLY A 207 9.98 -16.10 0.24
C GLY A 207 8.45 -16.21 0.20
N TRP A 208 7.73 -15.14 0.53
CA TRP A 208 6.26 -15.10 0.44
C TRP A 208 5.76 -15.15 -1.00
N LEU A 209 6.45 -14.50 -1.94
CA LEU A 209 6.12 -14.58 -3.37
C LEU A 209 6.33 -16.00 -3.90
N GLN A 210 7.46 -16.65 -3.58
CA GLN A 210 7.77 -18.00 -4.04
C GLN A 210 6.84 -19.08 -3.47
N SER A 211 6.41 -18.92 -2.21
CA SER A 211 5.46 -19.84 -1.58
C SER A 211 4.00 -19.60 -1.99
N GLY A 212 3.71 -18.50 -2.68
CA GLY A 212 2.35 -18.08 -3.03
C GLY A 212 1.56 -17.45 -1.87
N ALA A 213 2.21 -17.22 -0.71
CA ALA A 213 1.61 -16.53 0.43
C ALA A 213 1.37 -15.03 0.15
N LEU A 214 2.12 -14.44 -0.78
CA LEU A 214 1.94 -13.07 -1.26
C LEU A 214 1.69 -13.09 -2.77
N ILE A 215 0.59 -12.49 -3.20
CA ILE A 215 0.24 -12.31 -4.61
C ILE A 215 0.49 -10.85 -5.01
N SER A 216 1.31 -10.66 -6.05
CA SER A 216 1.53 -9.36 -6.68
C SER A 216 0.42 -9.06 -7.69
N LEU A 217 -0.36 -8.01 -7.45
CA LEU A 217 -1.30 -7.49 -8.44
C LEU A 217 -0.60 -6.42 -9.28
N THR A 218 -0.60 -6.60 -10.61
CA THR A 218 -0.08 -5.62 -11.57
C THR A 218 -1.15 -5.25 -12.56
N ASP A 219 -1.22 -3.96 -12.87
CA ASP A 219 -2.06 -3.39 -13.91
C ASP A 219 -1.15 -2.78 -14.98
N GLN A 220 -1.05 -3.47 -16.11
CA GLN A 220 -0.06 -3.19 -17.14
C GLN A 220 -0.67 -2.44 -18.32
N VAL A 221 -0.02 -1.35 -18.73
CA VAL A 221 -0.35 -0.56 -19.91
C VAL A 221 0.84 -0.59 -20.86
N SER A 222 0.60 -0.81 -22.15
CA SER A 222 1.68 -0.90 -23.14
C SER A 222 1.95 0.44 -23.84
N GLY A 223 3.23 0.73 -24.06
CA GLY A 223 3.72 1.86 -24.84
C GLY A 223 3.92 3.13 -24.01
N LEU A 224 5.06 3.80 -24.22
CA LEU A 224 5.41 5.03 -23.52
C LEU A 224 4.37 6.15 -23.72
N ALA A 225 3.75 6.19 -24.90
CA ALA A 225 2.74 7.18 -25.25
C ALA A 225 1.48 7.10 -24.37
N ALA A 226 1.19 5.93 -23.79
CA ALA A 226 0.06 5.74 -22.88
C ALA A 226 0.36 6.14 -21.42
N ALA A 227 1.62 6.46 -21.09
CA ALA A 227 2.01 6.79 -19.72
C ALA A 227 1.26 7.99 -19.12
N PRO A 228 0.99 9.10 -19.84
CA PRO A 228 0.22 10.21 -19.29
C PRO A 228 -1.21 9.82 -18.89
N ASP A 229 -1.93 9.13 -19.78
CA ASP A 229 -3.31 8.70 -19.52
C ASP A 229 -3.36 7.66 -18.40
N ALA A 230 -2.41 6.73 -18.40
CA ALA A 230 -2.23 5.77 -17.31
C ALA A 230 -1.92 6.46 -15.97
N PHE A 231 -1.20 7.57 -15.96
CA PHE A 231 -0.93 8.30 -14.72
C PHE A 231 -2.18 9.05 -14.21
N VAL A 232 -2.94 9.68 -15.11
CA VAL A 232 -4.20 10.35 -14.74
C VAL A 232 -5.21 9.34 -14.19
N ASP A 233 -5.36 8.19 -14.87
CA ASP A 233 -6.27 7.13 -14.43
C ASP A 233 -5.86 6.52 -13.08
N LEU A 234 -4.54 6.37 -12.83
CA LEU A 234 -4.02 5.96 -11.51
C LEU A 234 -4.47 6.93 -10.40
N LEU A 235 -4.37 8.25 -10.64
CA LEU A 235 -4.80 9.27 -9.68
C LEU A 235 -6.34 9.29 -9.49
N ALA A 236 -7.10 8.98 -10.54
CA ALA A 236 -8.54 8.79 -10.47
C ALA A 236 -8.95 7.46 -9.78
N GLY A 237 -7.97 6.60 -9.49
CA GLY A 237 -8.18 5.29 -8.87
C GLY A 237 -8.76 4.26 -9.81
N GLY A 238 -8.40 4.26 -11.10
CA GLY A 238 -8.81 3.26 -12.09
C GLY A 238 -8.06 1.93 -11.99
N ASN A 239 -6.85 1.90 -11.42
CA ASN A 239 -6.03 0.69 -11.32
C ASN A 239 -6.43 -0.25 -10.16
N ILE A 240 -6.13 -1.54 -10.33
CA ILE A 240 -6.09 -2.55 -9.26
C ILE A 240 -4.67 -3.12 -9.22
N GLY A 241 -3.98 -2.95 -8.09
CA GLY A 241 -2.57 -3.31 -7.94
C GLY A 241 -1.61 -2.23 -8.44
N THR A 242 -0.39 -2.65 -8.76
CA THR A 242 0.70 -1.75 -9.19
C THR A 242 0.55 -1.41 -10.67
N ARG A 243 0.35 -0.12 -10.98
CA ARG A 243 0.32 0.39 -12.35
C ARG A 243 1.74 0.36 -12.95
N VAL A 244 1.92 -0.35 -14.05
CA VAL A 244 3.20 -0.47 -14.76
C VAL A 244 3.00 -0.12 -16.23
N VAL A 245 3.86 0.73 -16.77
CA VAL A 245 3.94 0.98 -18.21
C VAL A 245 5.03 0.09 -18.79
N VAL A 246 4.63 -0.86 -19.64
CA VAL A 246 5.54 -1.73 -20.37
C VAL A 246 5.97 -0.98 -21.62
N LEU A 247 7.28 -0.75 -21.75
CA LEU A 247 7.86 -0.10 -22.92
C LEU A 247 8.01 -1.12 -24.05
N ASP A 248 7.89 -0.63 -25.29
CA ASP A 248 8.13 -1.41 -26.51
C ASP A 248 9.63 -1.63 -26.77
#